data_AF-A0A212QRJ2-F1
#
_entry.id   AF-A0A212QRJ2-F1
#
_cell.length_a   1.000
_cell.length_b   1.000
_cell.length_c   1.000
_cell.angle_alpha   90.00
_cell.angle_beta   90.00
_cell.angle_gamma   90.00
#
_symmetry.space_group_name_H-M   'P 1'
#
loop_
_entity.id
_entity.type
_entity.pdbx_description
1 polymer ?
#
loop_
_entity_poly.entity_id
_entity_poly.type
_entity_poly.pdbx_seq_one_letter_code
_entity_poly.pdbx_strand_id
1 'polypeptide(L)' 'MAAQIVRPSHAATQERGFLASIFGRFTGSFAEYRRFNRTRNELDSLTDRELADIGLNRADIDNVAWRCAHRR' A
#
# COMPACT_ATOMS: atom_id res chain seq x y z
N MET A 1 0.00 20.08 -57.34
CA MET A 1 1.14 19.15 -57.26
C MET A 1 2.21 19.85 -56.43
N ALA A 2 2.55 19.51 -55.18
CA ALA A 2 2.35 18.31 -54.39
C ALA A 2 1.94 18.67 -52.94
N ALA A 3 1.20 17.76 -52.33
CA ALA A 3 0.69 17.84 -50.98
C ALA A 3 1.76 17.54 -49.93
N GLN A 4 1.59 18.15 -48.76
CA GLN A 4 1.76 17.54 -47.44
C GLN A 4 3.15 17.02 -47.05
N ILE A 5 3.82 17.74 -46.13
CA ILE A 5 4.60 17.10 -45.05
C ILE A 5 4.44 17.91 -43.76
N VAL A 6 3.30 17.78 -43.10
CA VAL A 6 3.21 17.91 -41.65
C VAL A 6 2.83 16.54 -41.12
N ARG A 7 3.79 15.87 -40.48
CA ARG A 7 3.54 14.70 -39.63
C ARG A 7 4.31 14.92 -38.33
N PRO A 8 3.70 15.48 -37.27
CA PRO A 8 4.30 15.41 -35.96
C PRO A 8 4.39 13.92 -35.58
N SER A 9 5.63 13.44 -35.43
CA SER A 9 5.92 12.09 -34.98
C SER A 9 5.34 11.88 -33.59
N HIS A 10 4.19 11.21 -33.50
CA HIS A 10 3.62 10.70 -32.26
C HIS A 10 4.45 9.51 -31.76
N ALA A 11 5.62 9.77 -31.17
CA ALA A 11 6.44 8.71 -30.58
C ALA A 11 7.32 9.25 -29.44
N ALA A 12 6.67 9.78 -28.40
CA ALA A 12 7.33 10.05 -27.13
C ALA A 12 6.41 9.69 -25.97
N THR A 13 5.82 8.50 -25.99
CA THR A 13 5.05 7.98 -24.85
C THR A 13 5.14 6.46 -24.81
N GLN A 14 6.30 5.94 -24.43
CA GLN A 14 6.40 4.53 -24.02
C GLN A 14 7.18 4.36 -22.71
N GLU A 15 8.09 5.26 -22.36
CA GLU A 15 8.89 5.11 -21.13
C GLU A 15 8.21 5.62 -19.85
N ARG A 16 7.20 6.50 -19.96
CA ARG A 16 6.49 7.03 -18.78
C ARG A 16 5.55 6.01 -18.12
N GLY A 17 5.21 4.92 -18.83
CA GLY A 17 4.25 3.93 -18.36
C GLY A 17 4.84 2.88 -17.41
N PHE A 18 6.12 2.53 -17.56
CA PHE A 18 6.76 1.45 -16.80
C PHE A 18 6.96 1.82 -15.32
N LEU A 19 7.50 3.02 -15.05
CA LEU A 19 7.63 3.50 -13.68
C LEU A 19 6.26 3.70 -13.03
N ALA A 20 5.31 4.32 -13.73
CA ALA A 20 3.95 4.53 -13.22
C ALA A 20 3.22 3.21 -12.90
N SER A 21 3.42 2.14 -13.70
CA SER A 21 2.80 0.84 -13.46
C SER A 21 3.49 0.04 -12.34
N ILE A 22 4.80 0.21 -12.13
CA ILE A 22 5.49 -0.31 -10.95
C ILE A 22 5.01 0.41 -9.68
N PHE A 23 4.98 1.74 -9.67
CA PHE A 23 4.45 2.51 -8.53
C PHE A 23 2.97 2.21 -8.25
N GLY A 24 2.14 2.03 -9.29
CA GLY A 24 0.74 1.63 -9.15
C GLY A 24 0.53 0.23 -8.53
N ARG A 25 1.54 -0.66 -8.58
CA ARG A 25 1.52 -1.93 -7.85
C ARG A 25 1.88 -1.74 -6.37
N PHE A 26 2.81 -0.82 -6.06
CA PHE A 26 3.19 -0.50 -4.69
C PHE A 26 2.10 0.24 -3.89
N THR A 27 1.28 1.06 -4.53
CA THR A 27 0.19 1.78 -3.84
C THR A 27 -0.86 0.84 -3.25
N GLY A 28 -1.10 -0.31 -3.89
CA GLY A 28 -1.98 -1.36 -3.37
C GLY A 28 -1.46 -1.97 -2.07
N SER A 29 -0.17 -2.35 -2.04
CA SER A 29 0.48 -2.85 -0.81
C SER A 29 0.58 -1.80 0.28
N PHE A 30 0.65 -0.50 -0.08
CA PHE A 30 0.75 0.57 0.91
C PHE A 30 -0.52 0.72 1.75
N ALA A 31 -1.70 0.49 1.16
CA ALA A 31 -2.96 0.53 1.91
C ALA A 31 -3.01 -0.56 2.99
N GLU A 32 -2.53 -1.76 2.67
CA GLU A 32 -2.43 -2.91 3.58
C GLU A 32 -1.39 -2.67 4.68
N TYR A 33 -0.21 -2.17 4.30
CA TYR A 33 0.84 -1.78 5.26
C TYR A 33 0.40 -0.66 6.21
N ARG A 34 -0.36 0.32 5.71
CA ARG A 34 -0.95 1.37 6.55
C ARG A 34 -1.96 0.83 7.55
N ARG A 35 -2.76 -0.17 7.15
CA ARG A 35 -3.71 -0.84 8.07
C ARG A 35 -2.96 -1.61 9.15
N PHE A 36 -1.93 -2.37 8.77
CA PHE A 36 -1.05 -3.07 9.70
C PHE A 36 -0.45 -2.11 10.74
N ASN A 37 0.23 -1.05 10.30
CA ASN A 37 0.87 -0.09 11.21
C ASN A 37 -0.13 0.66 12.08
N ARG A 38 -1.32 0.98 11.55
CA ARG A 38 -2.38 1.61 12.35
C ARG A 38 -2.82 0.68 13.48
N THR A 39 -3.21 -0.55 13.17
CA THR A 39 -3.64 -1.54 14.18
C THR A 39 -2.52 -1.82 15.18
N ARG A 40 -1.27 -1.96 14.70
CA ARG A 40 -0.12 -2.15 15.58
C ARG A 40 0.04 -0.97 16.54
N ASN A 41 0.03 0.27 16.04
CA ASN A 41 0.20 1.45 16.90
C ASN A 41 -0.96 1.63 17.89
N GLU A 42 -2.19 1.36 17.48
CA GLU A 42 -3.36 1.39 18.36
C GLU A 42 -3.21 0.36 19.49
N LEU A 43 -2.83 -0.88 19.18
CA LEU A 43 -2.60 -1.93 20.19
C LEU A 43 -1.37 -1.65 21.06
N ASP A 44 -0.31 -1.09 20.48
CA ASP A 44 0.92 -0.77 21.21
C ASP A 44 0.72 0.41 22.17
N SER A 45 -0.21 1.32 21.85
CA SER A 45 -0.64 2.40 22.73
C SER A 45 -1.41 1.94 23.97
N LEU A 46 -1.97 0.72 23.93
CA LEU A 46 -2.61 0.11 25.09
C LEU A 46 -1.56 -0.40 26.08
N THR A 47 -1.92 -0.31 27.36
CA THR A 47 -1.14 -0.91 28.44
C THR A 47 -1.30 -2.44 28.46
N ASP A 48 -0.35 -3.13 29.08
CA ASP A 48 -0.40 -4.60 29.17
C ASP A 48 -1.67 -5.11 29.88
N ARG A 49 -2.25 -4.31 30.78
CA ARG A 49 -3.52 -4.61 31.44
C ARG A 49 -4.71 -4.45 30.50
N GLU A 50 -4.76 -3.38 29.72
CA GLU A 50 -5.83 -3.16 28.74
C GLU A 50 -5.80 -4.21 27.63
N LEU A 51 -4.60 -4.64 27.22
CA LEU A 51 -4.42 -5.78 26.33
C LEU A 51 -4.93 -7.08 26.99
N ALA A 52 -4.58 -7.32 28.25
CA ALA A 52 -5.05 -8.50 28.98
C ALA A 52 -6.58 -8.51 29.18
N ASP A 53 -7.21 -7.35 29.37
CA ASP A 53 -8.66 -7.20 29.52
C ASP A 53 -9.41 -7.62 28.23
N ILE A 54 -8.80 -7.40 27.06
CA ILE A 54 -9.31 -7.89 25.77
C ILE A 54 -8.75 -9.27 25.38
N GLY A 55 -8.00 -9.92 26.27
CA GLY A 55 -7.46 -11.26 26.08
C GLY A 55 -6.26 -11.34 25.13
N LEU A 56 -5.50 -10.25 24.97
CA LEU A 56 -4.30 -10.18 24.14
C LEU A 56 -3.04 -9.98 24.98
N ASN A 57 -1.91 -10.51 24.49
CA ASN A 57 -0.59 -10.21 25.01
C ASN A 57 0.22 -9.37 23.99
N ARG A 58 1.30 -8.71 24.41
CA ARG A 58 2.15 -7.92 23.48
C ARG A 58 2.68 -8.74 22.31
N ALA A 59 2.96 -10.02 22.53
CA ALA A 59 3.39 -10.94 21.48
C ALA A 59 2.29 -11.22 20.43
N ASP A 60 1.02 -11.05 20.80
CA ASP A 60 -0.11 -11.27 19.90
C ASP A 60 -0.41 -10.08 18.99
N ILE A 61 0.09 -8.88 19.34
CA ILE A 61 -0.12 -7.64 18.57
C ILE A 61 0.26 -7.82 17.11
N ASP A 62 1.42 -8.43 16.86
CA ASP A 62 1.92 -8.65 15.50
C ASP A 62 1.07 -9.65 14.72
N ASN A 63 0.63 -10.72 15.37
CA ASN A 63 -0.29 -11.69 14.75
C ASN A 63 -1.65 -11.04 14.42
N VAL A 64 -2.20 -10.23 15.32
CA VAL A 64 -3.49 -9.54 15.11
C VAL A 64 -3.38 -8.48 14.02
N ALA A 65 -2.34 -7.64 14.05
CA ALA A 65 -2.10 -6.64 13.03
C ALA A 65 -1.93 -7.29 11.65
N TRP A 66 -1.22 -8.42 11.57
CA TRP A 66 -1.03 -9.17 10.32
C TRP A 66 -2.35 -9.75 9.79
N ARG A 67 -3.19 -10.31 10.67
CA ARG A 67 -4.54 -10.79 10.32
C ARG A 67 -5.44 -9.65 9.84
N CYS A 68 -5.42 -8.48 10.49
CA CYS A 68 -6.21 -7.32 10.08
C CYS A 68 -5.78 -6.76 8.72
N ALA A 69 -4.50 -6.88 8.36
CA ALA A 69 -4.00 -6.49 7.06
C ALA A 69 -4.48 -7.44 5.94
N HIS A 70 -4.41 -8.76 6.18
CA HIS A 70 -4.67 -9.79 5.16
C HIS A 70 -6.13 -10.28 5.07
N ARG A 71 -7.00 -9.92 6.03
CA ARG A 71 -8.42 -10.26 5.99
C ARG A 71 -9.14 -9.38 4.95
N ARG A 72 -9.31 -9.92 3.74
CA ARG A 72 -10.16 -9.36 2.67
C ARG A 72 -11.62 -9.68 2.88
#